data_AF-A0AAD5MW69-F1
#
_entry.id   AF-A0AAD5MW69-F1
#
_cell.length_a   1.000
_cell.length_b   1.000
_cell.length_c   1.000
_cell.angle_alpha   90.00
_cell.angle_beta   90.00
_cell.angle_gamma   90.00
#
_symmetry.space_group_name_H-M   'P 1'
#
loop_
_entity.id
_entity.type
_entity.pdbx_description
1 polymer ?
#
loop_
_entity_poly.entity_id
_entity_poly.type
_entity_poly.pdbx_seq_one_letter_code
_entity_poly.pdbx_strand_id
1 'polypeptide(L)' 'MQTILDVLENQGRSALLPDAVISAILNQLTVRISYEPLQCQTVLDGIMDNVVD' A
#
# COMPACT_ATOMS: atom_id res chain seq x y z
N MET A 1 -3.01 -6.26 20.38
CA MET A 1 -3.62 -6.29 19.04
C MET A 1 -2.58 -6.87 18.11
N GLN A 2 -2.77 -8.07 17.55
CA GLN A 2 -1.84 -8.67 16.59
C GLN A 2 -2.11 -8.11 15.19
N THR A 3 -1.07 -7.84 14.41
CA THR A 3 -1.23 -7.38 13.04
C THR A 3 -1.52 -8.57 12.11
N ILE A 4 -2.16 -8.31 10.96
CA ILE A 4 -2.40 -9.35 9.95
C ILE A 4 -1.07 -10.02 9.50
N LEU A 5 0.04 -9.29 9.50
CA LEU A 5 1.36 -9.82 9.15
C LEU A 5 1.85 -10.85 10.19
N ASP A 6 1.64 -10.59 11.48
CA ASP A 6 2.02 -11.53 12.55
C ASP A 6 1.23 -12.84 12.48
N VAL A 7 -0.05 -12.77 12.10
CA VAL A 7 -0.90 -13.97 11.92
C VAL A 7 -0.41 -14.79 10.73
N LEU A 8 -0.07 -14.14 9.62
CA LEU A 8 0.42 -14.79 8.41
C LEU A 8 1.81 -15.42 8.62
N GLU A 9 2.72 -14.78 9.36
CA GLU A 9 4.01 -15.37 9.69
C GLU A 9 3.81 -16.66 10.51
N ASN A 10 2.99 -16.61 11.56
CA ASN A 10 2.72 -17.77 12.42
C ASN A 10 2.04 -18.92 11.67
N GLN A 11 1.10 -18.61 10.77
CA GLN A 11 0.46 -19.61 9.92
C GLN A 11 1.45 -20.23 8.92
N GLY A 12 2.32 -19.42 8.32
CA GLY A 12 3.36 -19.90 7.40
C GLY A 12 4.33 -20.85 8.09
N ARG A 13 4.79 -20.49 9.31
CA ARG A 13 5.63 -21.36 10.13
C ARG A 13 4.91 -22.66 10.51
N SER A 14 3.64 -22.57 10.89
CA SER A 14 2.82 -23.75 11.24
C SER A 14 2.58 -24.68 10.04
N ALA A 15 2.54 -24.13 8.83
CA ALA A 15 2.42 -24.87 7.59
C ALA A 15 3.77 -25.39 7.05
N LEU A 16 4.86 -25.24 7.81
CA LEU A 16 6.22 -25.63 7.43
C LEU A 16 6.68 -25.01 6.10
N LEU A 17 6.18 -23.80 5.80
CA LEU A 17 6.67 -23.07 4.64
C LEU A 17 8.13 -22.66 4.87
N PRO A 18 8.99 -22.72 3.83
CA PRO A 18 10.34 -22.18 3.94
C PRO A 18 10.30 -20.69 4.29
N ASP A 19 11.23 -20.23 5.13
CA ASP A 19 11.31 -18.82 5.57
C ASP A 19 11.35 -17.83 4.38
N ALA A 20 11.99 -18.22 3.28
CA ALA A 20 12.02 -17.42 2.05
C ALA A 20 10.63 -17.21 1.42
N VAL A 21 9.74 -18.22 1.50
CA VAL A 21 8.37 -18.15 0.99
C VAL A 21 7.52 -17.25 1.90
N ILE A 22 7.65 -17.42 3.21
CA ILE A 22 6.97 -16.58 4.22
C ILE A 22 7.36 -15.12 4.01
N SER A 23 8.66 -14.84 3.90
CA SER A 23 9.19 -13.49 3.67
C SER A 23 8.70 -12.89 2.34
N ALA A 24 8.65 -13.67 1.26
CA ALA A 24 8.14 -13.20 -0.03
C ALA A 24 6.65 -12.80 0.03
N ILE A 25 5.82 -13.57 0.74
CA ILE A 25 4.39 -13.27 0.94
C ILE A 25 4.22 -11.99 1.76
N LEU A 26 4.92 -11.87 2.89
CA LEU A 26 4.83 -10.70 3.76
C LEU A 26 5.30 -9.43 3.03
N ASN A 27 6.41 -9.50 2.29
CA ASN A 27 6.93 -8.36 1.52
C ASN A 27 5.93 -7.88 0.45
N GLN A 28 5.27 -8.80 -0.27
CA GLN A 28 4.25 -8.42 -1.26
C GLN A 28 3.04 -7.74 -0.62
N LEU A 29 2.63 -8.18 0.56
CA LEU A 29 1.52 -7.57 1.29
C LEU A 29 1.88 -6.20 1.83
N THR A 30 3.09 -6.03 2.39
CA THR A 30 3.59 -4.73 2.83
C THR A 30 3.62 -3.73 1.67
N VAL A 31 4.15 -4.12 0.50
CA VAL A 31 4.18 -3.27 -0.70
C VAL A 31 2.76 -2.90 -1.15
N ARG A 32 1.81 -3.83 -1.12
CA ARG A 32 0.41 -3.57 -1.49
C ARG A 32 -0.30 -2.62 -0.52
N ILE A 33 -0.01 -2.72 0.78
CA ILE A 33 -0.62 -1.85 1.80
C ILE A 33 -0.04 -0.43 1.72
N SER A 34 1.26 -0.30 1.48
CA SER A 34 1.94 1.00 1.36
C SER A 34 1.72 1.68 0.01
N TYR A 35 1.03 1.05 -0.93
CA TYR A 35 0.69 1.68 -2.21
C TYR A 35 -0.45 2.69 -2.01
N GLU A 36 -0.08 3.96 -1.83
CA GLU A 36 -1.01 5.08 -1.92
C GLU A 36 -1.03 5.57 -3.37
N PRO A 37 -2.16 5.44 -4.09
CA PRO A 37 -2.23 5.89 -5.47
C PRO A 37 -2.01 7.40 -5.53
N LEU A 38 -1.11 7.84 -6.41
CA LEU A 38 -0.89 9.25 -6.71
C LEU A 38 -2.23 9.88 -7.09
N GLN A 39 -2.76 10.75 -6.24
CA GLN A 39 -3.93 11.54 -6.59
C GLN A 39 -3.47 12.70 -7.48
N CYS A 40 -4.12 12.87 -8.63
CA CYS A 40 -3.94 14.08 -9.43
C CYS A 40 -4.41 15.27 -8.57
N GLN A 41 -3.47 16.05 -8.04
CA GLN A 41 -3.82 17.37 -7.54
C GLN A 41 -4.19 18.22 -8.76
N THR A 42 -5.46 18.56 -8.88
CA THR A 42 -5.89 19.63 -9.79
C THR A 42 -5.26 20.92 -9.28
N VAL A 43 -4.12 21.29 -9.86
CA VAL A 43 -3.57 22.62 -9.72
C VAL A 43 -4.50 23.53 -10.51
N LEU A 44 -5.47 24.14 -9.83
CA LEU A 44 -6.15 25.32 -10.35
C LEU A 44 -5.10 26.44 -10.34
N ASP A 45 -4.23 26.42 -11.34
CA ASP A 45 -3.38 27.57 -11.64
C ASP A 45 -4.34 28.69 -12.00
N GLY A 46 -4.24 29.81 -11.28
CA GLY A 46 -5.27 30.85 -11.23
C GLY A 46 -5.63 31.38 -12.61
N ILE A 47 -6.68 30.83 -13.23
CA ILE A 47 -7.38 31.49 -14.33
C ILE A 47 -8.24 32.58 -13.68
N MET A 48 -7.58 33.69 -13.38
CA MET A 48 -8.24 35.00 -13.35
C MET A 48 -8.44 35.44 -14.81
N ASP A 49 -9.40 34.84 -15.52
CA ASP A 49 -9.94 35.49 -16.72
C ASP A 49 -11.06 36.43 -16.28
N ASN A 50 -10.72 37.72 -16.24
CA ASN A 50 -11.68 38.80 -16.17
C ASN A 50 -12.56 38.74 -17.42
N VAL A 51 -13.74 38.11 -17.32
CA VAL A 51 -14.79 38.31 -18.31
C VAL A 51 -15.49 39.63 -17.98
N VAL A 52 -14.96 40.71 -18.58
CA VAL A 52 -15.75 41.87 -18.94
C VAL A 52 -16.37 41.56 -20.30
N ASP A 53 -17.66 41.22 -20.31
CA ASP A 53 -18.70 41.89 -21.12
C ASP A 53 -20.09 41.55 -20.55
#